data_AF-A0A6B4JJ62-F1
#
_entry.id   AF-A0A6B4JJ62-F1
#
_cell.length_a   1.000
_cell.length_b   1.000
_cell.length_c   1.000
_cell.angle_alpha   90.00
_cell.angle_beta   90.00
_cell.angle_gamma   90.00
#
_symmetry.space_group_name_H-M   'P 1'
#
loop_
_entity.id
_entity.type
_entity.pdbx_description
1 polymer ?
#
loop_
_entity_poly.entity_id
_entity_poly.type
_entity_poly.pdbx_seq_one_letter_code
_entity_poly.pdbx_strand_id
1 'polypeptide(L)'
;MKKFFKYNIMYIIFISIVILLLKEFGVLNNVIEYMLFESKGIYFKDLLSIGITILAIVIGAIITAATVLMSMCNARLMKLINKYGKSKYIVKIVKESIITGIIAVCLYAIIYSNLDFSILWLRLIILYCANLSLIIFSIKSKLLIELVIKLLSDSFTENESLVVESKFVNPKLKEKYSDKK
;
A
#
# COMPACT_ATOMS: atom_id res chain seq x y z
N MET A 1 5.75 -16.89 6.66
CA MET A 1 5.99 -16.77 8.12
C MET A 1 7.40 -16.30 8.47
N LYS A 2 8.48 -16.98 8.06
CA LYS A 2 9.87 -16.61 8.44
C LYS A 2 10.25 -15.13 8.19
N LYS A 3 9.86 -14.54 7.06
CA LYS A 3 10.12 -13.11 6.77
C LYS A 3 9.40 -12.16 7.72
N PHE A 4 8.13 -12.45 8.07
CA PHE A 4 7.36 -11.64 9.01
C PHE A 4 7.99 -11.66 10.42
N PHE A 5 8.40 -12.83 10.88
CA PHE A 5 9.07 -12.99 12.17
C PHE A 5 10.40 -12.22 12.23
N LYS A 6 11.18 -12.26 11.14
CA LYS A 6 12.43 -11.48 11.02
C LYS A 6 12.19 -9.98 11.11
N TYR A 7 11.15 -9.45 10.47
CA TYR A 7 10.81 -8.03 10.56
C TYR A 7 10.37 -7.63 11.96
N ASN A 8 9.57 -8.45 12.64
CA ASN A 8 9.16 -8.20 14.03
C ASN A 8 10.36 -8.19 14.98
N ILE A 9 11.25 -9.18 14.88
CA ILE A 9 12.48 -9.23 15.68
C ILE A 9 13.35 -8.00 15.44
N MET A 10 13.59 -7.65 14.16
CA MET A 10 14.40 -6.48 13.81
C MET A 10 13.77 -5.19 14.36
N TYR A 11 12.45 -5.07 14.32
CA TYR A 11 11.73 -3.92 14.87
C TYR A 11 11.84 -3.83 16.40
N ILE A 12 11.72 -4.96 17.11
CA ILE A 12 11.90 -5.02 18.56
C ILE A 12 13.33 -4.61 18.93
N ILE A 13 14.35 -5.16 18.24
CA ILE A 13 15.76 -4.81 18.47
C ILE A 13 15.98 -3.31 18.24
N PHE A 14 15.44 -2.75 17.16
CA PHE A 14 15.54 -1.33 16.87
C PHE A 14 14.94 -0.46 17.98
N ILE A 15 13.73 -0.80 18.44
CA ILE A 15 13.09 -0.09 19.56
C ILE A 15 13.95 -0.19 20.84
N SER A 16 14.46 -1.37 21.17
CA SER A 16 15.30 -1.55 22.36
C SER A 16 16.57 -0.70 22.31
N ILE A 17 17.22 -0.59 21.15
CA ILE A 17 18.39 0.27 20.96
C ILE A 17 18.01 1.75 21.15
N VAL A 18 16.90 2.19 20.56
CA VAL A 18 16.42 3.57 20.70
C VAL A 18 16.12 3.91 22.16
N ILE A 19 15.48 3.00 22.91
CA ILE A 19 15.18 3.20 24.35
C ILE A 19 16.48 3.30 25.16
N LEU A 20 17.46 2.43 24.89
CA LEU A 20 18.76 2.48 25.57
C LEU A 20 19.47 3.80 25.33
N LEU A 21 19.52 4.27 24.08
CA LEU A 21 20.11 5.57 23.73
C LEU A 21 19.38 6.71 24.44
N LEU A 22 18.04 6.75 24.40
CA LEU A 22 17.26 7.80 25.06
C LEU A 22 17.47 7.83 26.58
N LYS A 23 17.69 6.67 27.20
CA LYS A 23 18.02 6.55 28.62
C LYS A 23 19.41 7.13 28.91
N GLU A 24 20.39 6.84 28.07
CA GLU A 24 21.78 7.30 28.21
C GLU A 24 21.91 8.83 28.04
N PHE A 25 21.09 9.43 27.17
CA PHE A 25 21.00 10.88 27.00
C PHE A 25 20.11 11.60 28.04
N GLY A 26 19.46 10.87 28.95
CA GLY A 26 18.60 11.47 30.00
C GLY A 26 17.33 12.15 29.49
N VAL A 27 16.95 11.96 28.23
CA VAL A 27 15.78 12.61 27.58
C VAL A 27 14.49 11.81 27.78
N LEU A 28 14.58 10.65 28.45
CA LEU A 28 13.48 9.69 28.56
C LEU A 28 12.22 10.29 29.22
N ASN A 29 12.39 11.13 30.25
CA ASN A 29 11.26 11.82 30.91
C ASN A 29 10.60 12.84 29.97
N ASN A 30 11.38 13.62 29.22
CA ASN A 30 10.84 14.57 28.24
C ASN A 30 10.07 13.86 27.13
N VAL A 31 10.50 12.66 26.72
CA VAL A 31 9.80 11.83 25.73
C VAL A 31 8.47 11.31 26.30
N ILE A 32 8.44 10.94 27.58
CA ILE A 32 7.22 10.51 28.27
C ILE A 32 6.21 11.67 28.36
N GLU A 33 6.65 12.85 28.79
CA GLU A 33 5.81 14.06 28.84
C GLU A 33 5.30 14.45 27.44
N TYR A 34 6.15 14.32 26.41
CA TYR A 34 5.76 14.52 25.02
C TYR A 34 4.68 13.54 24.57
N MET A 35 4.81 12.25 24.90
CA MET A 35 3.80 11.23 24.62
C MET A 35 2.50 11.43 25.41
N LEU A 36 2.54 12.08 26.56
CA LEU A 36 1.38 12.45 27.36
C LEU A 36 0.64 13.70 26.84
N PHE A 37 1.16 14.35 25.79
CA PHE A 37 0.67 15.63 25.26
C PHE A 37 0.85 16.83 26.21
N GLU A 38 1.75 16.73 27.20
CA GLU A 38 1.97 17.77 28.20
C GLU A 38 3.11 18.75 27.82
N SER A 39 3.76 18.54 26.68
CA SER A 39 4.92 19.34 26.23
C SER A 39 4.53 20.75 25.75
N LYS A 40 5.35 21.75 26.11
CA LYS A 40 5.14 23.19 25.79
C LYS A 40 5.63 23.65 24.41
N GLY A 41 6.17 22.76 23.59
CA GLY A 41 6.83 23.09 22.31
C GLY A 41 6.00 22.73 21.08
N ILE A 42 6.31 21.58 20.47
CA ILE A 42 5.49 20.96 19.43
C ILE A 42 4.52 20.02 20.14
N TYR A 43 3.21 20.14 19.92
CA TYR A 43 2.30 19.16 20.49
C TYR A 43 2.45 17.85 19.72
N PHE A 44 2.68 16.74 20.42
CA PHE A 44 2.68 15.40 19.81
C PHE A 44 1.41 15.15 18.98
N LYS A 45 0.30 15.79 19.36
CA LYS A 45 -0.98 15.77 18.67
C LYS A 45 -0.89 16.37 17.26
N ASP A 46 -0.12 17.44 17.07
CA ASP A 46 0.07 18.08 15.77
C ASP A 46 0.91 17.20 14.84
N LEU A 47 1.99 16.61 15.38
CA LEU A 47 2.82 15.67 14.63
C LEU A 47 2.01 14.44 14.18
N LEU A 48 1.16 13.92 15.07
CA LEU A 48 0.26 12.82 14.79
C LEU A 48 -0.75 13.18 13.69
N SER A 49 -1.34 14.39 13.75
CA SER A 49 -2.28 14.90 12.73
C SER A 49 -1.64 15.03 11.35
N ILE A 50 -0.42 15.59 11.28
CA ILE A 50 0.35 15.69 10.04
C ILE A 50 0.66 14.29 9.50
N GLY A 51 1.06 13.36 10.37
CA GLY A 51 1.32 11.96 10.00
C GLY A 51 0.09 11.26 9.43
N ILE A 52 -1.08 11.42 10.06
CA ILE A 52 -2.35 10.88 9.57
C ILE A 52 -2.67 11.43 8.19
N THR A 53 -2.52 12.75 8.01
CA THR A 53 -2.80 13.44 6.74
C THR A 53 -1.92 12.92 5.60
N ILE A 54 -0.60 12.83 5.83
CA ILE A 54 0.35 12.31 4.83
C ILE A 54 0.01 10.86 4.49
N LEU A 55 -0.27 10.02 5.50
CA LEU A 55 -0.64 8.62 5.30
C LEU A 55 -1.92 8.50 4.46
N ALA A 56 -2.93 9.32 4.74
CA ALA A 56 -4.18 9.35 3.98
C ALA A 56 -3.97 9.74 2.50
N ILE A 57 -3.12 10.73 2.23
CA ILE A 57 -2.74 11.12 0.86
C ILE A 57 -2.08 9.96 0.13
N VAL A 58 -1.13 9.27 0.77
CA VAL A 58 -0.42 8.12 0.17
C VAL A 58 -1.38 6.96 -0.11
N ILE A 59 -2.31 6.67 0.81
CA ILE A 59 -3.35 5.66 0.61
C ILE A 59 -4.23 6.04 -0.58
N GLY A 60 -4.67 7.29 -0.67
CA GLY A 60 -5.46 7.81 -1.79
C GLY A 60 -4.73 7.63 -3.13
N ALA A 61 -3.43 7.98 -3.19
CA ALA A 61 -2.61 7.78 -4.38
C ALA A 61 -2.52 6.30 -4.79
N ILE A 62 -2.35 5.38 -3.84
CA ILE A 62 -2.30 3.93 -4.12
C ILE A 62 -3.65 3.42 -4.63
N ILE A 63 -4.77 3.86 -4.05
CA ILE A 63 -6.11 3.48 -4.51
C ILE A 63 -6.33 3.96 -5.94
N THR A 64 -5.97 5.20 -6.25
CA THR A 64 -6.08 5.74 -7.61
C THR A 64 -5.19 4.96 -8.58
N ALA A 65 -3.92 4.70 -8.24
CA ALA A 65 -3.02 3.92 -9.07
C ALA A 65 -3.53 2.49 -9.31
N ALA A 66 -4.06 1.83 -8.28
CA ALA A 66 -4.66 0.51 -8.39
C ALA A 66 -5.92 0.50 -9.27
N THR A 67 -6.77 1.52 -9.14
CA THR A 67 -7.97 1.69 -9.97
C THR A 67 -7.60 1.92 -11.43
N VAL A 68 -6.62 2.80 -11.69
CA VAL A 68 -6.09 3.03 -13.04
C VAL A 68 -5.54 1.74 -13.62
N LEU A 69 -4.71 1.00 -12.87
CA LEU A 69 -4.20 -0.32 -13.30
C LEU A 69 -5.33 -1.30 -13.64
N MET A 70 -6.38 -1.38 -12.81
CA MET A 70 -7.52 -2.25 -13.07
C MET A 70 -8.31 -1.79 -14.31
N SER A 71 -8.48 -0.49 -14.51
CA SER A 71 -9.23 0.07 -15.65
C SER A 71 -8.48 -0.02 -16.98
N MET A 72 -7.14 0.09 -16.95
CA MET A 72 -6.27 -0.01 -18.12
C MET A 72 -5.86 -1.46 -18.42
N CYS A 73 -6.17 -2.41 -17.54
CA CYS A 73 -6.01 -3.84 -17.80
C CYS A 73 -6.95 -4.29 -18.92
N ASN A 74 -6.54 -4.02 -20.15
CA ASN A 74 -7.07 -4.67 -21.33
C ASN A 74 -6.76 -6.17 -21.24
N ALA A 75 -7.52 -7.03 -21.93
CA ALA A 75 -7.42 -8.50 -21.80
C ALA A 75 -5.98 -9.06 -21.96
N ARG A 76 -5.05 -8.33 -22.60
CA ARG A 76 -3.61 -8.61 -22.72
C ARG A 76 -2.85 -8.54 -21.38
N LEU A 77 -3.09 -7.54 -20.54
CA LEU A 77 -2.43 -7.38 -19.24
C LEU A 77 -2.91 -8.46 -18.26
N MET A 78 -4.23 -8.75 -18.26
CA MET A 78 -4.79 -9.87 -17.51
C MET A 78 -4.23 -11.22 -17.99
N LYS A 79 -3.96 -11.37 -19.30
CA LYS A 79 -3.28 -12.54 -19.87
C LYS A 79 -1.81 -12.63 -19.47
N LEU A 80 -1.03 -11.55 -19.48
CA LEU A 80 0.35 -11.49 -18.99
C LEU A 80 0.42 -11.83 -17.49
N ILE A 81 -0.46 -11.25 -16.69
CA ILE A 81 -0.54 -11.51 -15.25
C ILE A 81 -1.01 -12.96 -14.96
N ASN A 82 -1.92 -13.52 -15.75
CA ASN A 82 -2.29 -14.95 -15.69
C ASN A 82 -1.15 -15.86 -16.18
N LYS A 83 -0.37 -15.45 -17.19
CA LYS A 83 0.81 -16.18 -17.71
C LYS A 83 1.91 -16.30 -16.65
N TYR A 84 2.02 -15.32 -15.74
CA TYR A 84 2.89 -15.38 -14.56
C TYR A 84 2.27 -16.07 -13.33
N GLY A 85 1.05 -16.61 -13.42
CA GLY A 85 0.39 -17.35 -12.34
C GLY A 85 0.08 -16.53 -11.07
N LYS A 86 0.20 -15.19 -11.13
CA LYS A 86 0.18 -14.30 -9.96
C LYS A 86 -0.92 -13.24 -9.99
N SER A 87 -1.93 -13.32 -10.86
CA SER A 87 -3.03 -12.31 -10.88
C SER A 87 -3.76 -12.20 -9.55
N LYS A 88 -4.09 -13.35 -8.95
CA LYS A 88 -4.66 -13.41 -7.61
C LYS A 88 -3.73 -12.82 -6.54
N TYR A 89 -2.41 -12.87 -6.74
CA TYR A 89 -1.42 -12.33 -5.80
C TYR A 89 -1.34 -10.80 -5.85
N ILE A 90 -1.42 -10.19 -7.05
CA ILE A 90 -1.41 -8.73 -7.21
C ILE A 90 -2.66 -8.12 -6.59
N VAL A 91 -3.84 -8.62 -6.94
CA VAL A 91 -5.12 -8.13 -6.38
C VAL A 91 -5.13 -8.31 -4.86
N LYS A 92 -4.58 -9.42 -4.35
CA LYS A 92 -4.42 -9.65 -2.92
C LYS A 92 -3.47 -8.65 -2.26
N ILE A 93 -2.33 -8.31 -2.89
CA ILE A 93 -1.40 -7.29 -2.37
C ILE A 93 -2.05 -5.92 -2.33
N VAL A 94 -2.76 -5.52 -3.39
CA VAL A 94 -3.48 -4.24 -3.45
C VAL A 94 -4.48 -4.16 -2.30
N LYS A 95 -5.33 -5.20 -2.15
CA LYS A 95 -6.32 -5.28 -1.08
C LYS A 95 -5.68 -5.24 0.30
N GLU A 96 -4.62 -6.02 0.53
CA GLU A 96 -3.87 -6.02 1.80
C GLU A 96 -3.24 -4.65 2.09
N SER A 97 -2.69 -3.97 1.09
CA SER A 97 -2.09 -2.63 1.25
C SER A 97 -3.15 -1.59 1.64
N ILE A 98 -4.31 -1.59 0.98
CA ILE A 98 -5.40 -0.65 1.30
C ILE A 98 -5.93 -0.91 2.71
N ILE A 99 -6.21 -2.17 3.05
CA ILE A 99 -6.74 -2.53 4.37
C ILE A 99 -5.74 -2.17 5.47
N THR A 100 -4.46 -2.50 5.30
CA THR A 100 -3.43 -2.19 6.32
C THR A 100 -3.19 -0.69 6.47
N GLY A 101 -3.26 0.08 5.38
CA GLY A 101 -3.20 1.54 5.43
C GLY A 101 -4.38 2.15 6.20
N ILE A 102 -5.60 1.72 5.91
CA ILE A 102 -6.80 2.18 6.61
C ILE A 102 -6.74 1.84 8.10
N ILE A 103 -6.32 0.62 8.45
CA ILE A 103 -6.15 0.21 9.85
C ILE A 103 -5.12 1.11 10.55
N ALA A 104 -3.99 1.40 9.92
CA ALA A 104 -2.99 2.30 10.48
C ALA A 104 -3.57 3.70 10.73
N VAL A 105 -4.30 4.28 9.76
CA VAL A 105 -4.98 5.57 9.92
C VAL A 105 -5.96 5.54 11.09
N CYS A 106 -6.80 4.51 11.20
CA CYS A 106 -7.75 4.38 12.30
C CYS A 106 -7.05 4.29 13.67
N LEU A 107 -5.96 3.53 13.78
CA LEU A 107 -5.19 3.43 15.03
C LEU A 107 -4.56 4.77 15.42
N TYR A 108 -3.99 5.51 14.46
CA TYR A 108 -3.48 6.85 14.73
C TYR A 108 -4.60 7.84 15.09
N ALA A 109 -5.77 7.74 14.45
CA ALA A 109 -6.92 8.58 14.78
C ALA A 109 -7.45 8.30 16.20
N ILE A 110 -7.42 7.05 16.66
CA ILE A 110 -7.76 6.66 18.04
C ILE A 110 -6.76 7.26 19.03
N ILE A 111 -5.47 7.28 18.72
CA ILE A 111 -4.46 7.97 19.55
C ILE A 111 -4.71 9.47 19.54
N TYR A 112 -5.07 10.05 18.39
CA TYR A 112 -5.31 11.48 18.21
C TYR A 112 -6.54 11.98 18.94
N SER A 113 -7.63 11.21 18.94
CA SER A 113 -8.88 11.57 19.60
C SER A 113 -8.74 11.61 21.11
N ASN A 114 -7.61 11.16 21.66
CA ASN A 114 -7.35 11.09 23.08
C ASN A 114 -8.49 10.36 23.81
N LEU A 115 -9.09 9.34 23.13
CA LEU A 115 -10.00 8.37 23.75
C LEU A 115 -9.38 7.97 25.07
N ASP A 116 -10.15 8.09 26.15
CA ASP A 116 -9.77 8.23 27.58
C ASP A 116 -8.76 7.18 28.09
N PHE A 117 -7.55 7.19 27.51
CA PHE A 117 -6.45 6.32 27.83
C PHE A 117 -5.55 7.09 28.79
N SER A 118 -6.07 7.29 30.00
CA SER A 118 -5.28 7.66 31.18
C SER A 118 -4.11 6.68 31.42
N ILE A 119 -4.19 5.49 30.81
CA ILE A 119 -3.17 4.44 30.86
C ILE A 119 -2.16 4.60 29.70
N LEU A 120 -0.99 5.16 30.02
CA LEU A 120 0.15 5.33 29.08
C LEU A 120 0.55 4.01 28.37
N TRP A 121 0.45 2.88 29.06
CA TRP A 121 0.73 1.56 28.50
C TRP A 121 -0.17 1.20 27.31
N LEU A 122 -1.45 1.53 27.38
CA LEU A 122 -2.40 1.22 26.30
C LEU A 122 -2.10 2.05 25.05
N ARG A 123 -1.73 3.33 25.25
CA ARG A 123 -1.26 4.20 24.16
C ARG A 123 0.00 3.65 23.49
N LEU A 124 0.96 3.15 24.26
CA LEU A 124 2.17 2.51 23.72
C LEU A 124 1.85 1.24 22.90
N ILE A 125 0.91 0.41 23.38
CA ILE A 125 0.48 -0.80 22.65
C ILE A 125 -0.18 -0.42 21.32
N ILE A 126 -1.10 0.55 21.33
CA ILE A 126 -1.77 1.01 20.11
C ILE A 126 -0.75 1.64 19.14
N LEU A 127 0.19 2.44 19.65
CA LEU A 127 1.26 3.05 18.85
C LEU A 127 2.19 1.98 18.25
N TYR A 128 2.49 0.93 18.99
CA TYR A 128 3.26 -0.22 18.49
C TYR A 128 2.52 -0.92 17.35
N CYS A 129 1.23 -1.22 17.52
CA CYS A 129 0.39 -1.82 16.48
C CYS A 129 0.26 -0.93 15.24
N ALA A 130 0.11 0.38 15.43
CA ALA A 130 0.02 1.36 14.34
C ALA A 130 1.30 1.37 13.49
N ASN A 131 2.46 1.45 14.13
CA ASN A 131 3.75 1.42 13.44
C ASN A 131 4.03 0.09 12.74
N LEU A 132 3.66 -1.04 13.35
CA LEU A 132 3.77 -2.36 12.71
C LEU A 132 2.92 -2.41 11.43
N SER A 133 1.70 -1.86 11.50
CA SER A 133 0.80 -1.75 10.35
C SER A 133 1.38 -0.85 9.26
N LEU A 134 2.04 0.25 9.65
CA LEU A 134 2.75 1.16 8.74
C LEU A 134 3.92 0.46 8.03
N ILE A 135 4.72 -0.34 8.73
CA ILE A 135 5.80 -1.12 8.12
C ILE A 135 5.26 -2.10 7.07
N ILE A 136 4.19 -2.82 7.40
CA ILE A 136 3.54 -3.74 6.44
C ILE A 136 3.04 -2.95 5.24
N PHE A 137 2.36 -1.83 5.47
CA PHE A 137 1.86 -0.95 4.44
C PHE A 137 2.98 -0.46 3.52
N SER A 138 4.11 0.02 4.05
CA SER A 138 5.25 0.50 3.25
C SER A 138 5.86 -0.61 2.38
N ILE A 139 6.03 -1.82 2.93
CA ILE A 139 6.57 -2.96 2.17
C ILE A 139 5.64 -3.32 1.01
N LYS A 140 4.32 -3.38 1.26
CA LYS A 140 3.31 -3.72 0.26
C LYS A 140 3.18 -2.64 -0.80
N SER A 141 3.17 -1.38 -0.38
CA SER A 141 3.12 -0.21 -1.25
C SER A 141 4.33 -0.14 -2.18
N LYS A 142 5.54 -0.41 -1.67
CA LYS A 142 6.76 -0.48 -2.50
C LYS A 142 6.64 -1.53 -3.61
N LEU A 143 6.17 -2.74 -3.27
CA LEU A 143 5.98 -3.81 -4.24
C LEU A 143 4.95 -3.42 -5.30
N LEU A 144 3.85 -2.77 -4.88
CA LEU A 144 2.81 -2.29 -5.78
C LEU A 144 3.33 -1.22 -6.75
N ILE A 145 4.08 -0.24 -6.26
CA ILE A 145 4.71 0.80 -7.08
C ILE A 145 5.70 0.19 -8.09
N GLU A 146 6.56 -0.74 -7.65
CA GLU A 146 7.50 -1.42 -8.54
C GLU A 146 6.77 -2.18 -9.65
N LEU A 147 5.63 -2.81 -9.31
CA LEU A 147 4.80 -3.51 -10.27
C LEU A 147 4.15 -2.55 -11.27
N VAL A 148 3.61 -1.42 -10.81
CA VAL A 148 3.05 -0.37 -11.68
C VAL A 148 4.11 0.10 -12.67
N ILE A 149 5.33 0.41 -12.20
CA ILE A 149 6.43 0.90 -13.04
C ILE A 149 6.82 -0.14 -14.08
N LYS A 150 6.94 -1.42 -13.70
CA LYS A 150 7.25 -2.51 -14.63
C LYS A 150 6.15 -2.71 -15.70
N LEU A 151 4.88 -2.64 -15.29
CA LEU A 151 3.78 -2.76 -16.25
C LEU A 151 3.75 -1.58 -17.23
N LEU A 152 4.02 -0.37 -16.75
CA LEU A 152 4.16 0.80 -17.61
C LEU A 152 5.32 0.62 -18.58
N SER A 153 6.52 0.25 -18.10
CA SER A 153 7.68 0.03 -18.98
C SER A 153 7.41 -1.01 -20.05
N ASP A 154 6.80 -2.14 -19.68
CA ASP A 154 6.48 -3.22 -20.62
C ASP A 154 5.48 -2.77 -21.68
N SER A 155 4.48 -1.96 -21.30
CA SER A 155 3.49 -1.40 -22.22
C SER A 155 4.05 -0.41 -23.25
N PHE A 156 5.18 0.24 -22.96
CA PHE A 156 5.87 1.13 -23.90
C PHE A 156 6.85 0.38 -24.81
N THR A 157 7.32 -0.80 -24.42
CA THR A 157 8.24 -1.62 -25.22
C THR A 157 7.56 -2.53 -26.23
N GLU A 158 6.29 -2.91 -26.04
CA GLU A 158 5.52 -3.66 -27.04
C GLU A 158 4.99 -2.73 -28.14
N ASN A 159 5.88 -2.34 -29.06
CA ASN A 159 5.51 -2.07 -30.46
C ASN A 159 5.09 -3.39 -31.13
N GLU A 160 4.10 -4.11 -30.59
CA GLU A 160 3.41 -5.13 -31.36
C GLU A 160 2.51 -4.39 -32.35
N SER A 161 3.01 -4.24 -33.57
CA SER A 161 2.21 -3.95 -34.75
C SER A 161 0.92 -4.79 -34.69
N LEU A 162 -0.20 -4.14 -34.36
CA LEU A 162 -1.53 -4.68 -34.56
C LEU A 162 -1.76 -4.75 -36.08
N VAL A 163 -1.08 -5.68 -36.75
CA VAL A 163 -1.54 -6.19 -38.04
C VAL A 163 -2.75 -7.05 -37.71
N VAL A 164 -3.88 -6.37 -37.52
CA VAL A 164 -5.17 -7.00 -37.75
C VAL A 164 -5.15 -7.32 -39.22
N GLU A 165 -4.83 -8.57 -39.60
CA GLU A 165 -5.12 -9.07 -40.94
C GLU A 165 -6.63 -8.92 -41.14
N SER A 166 -7.02 -7.78 -41.73
CA SER A 166 -8.36 -7.57 -42.21
C SER A 166 -8.59 -8.63 -43.28
N LYS A 167 -9.31 -9.71 -42.93
CA LYS A 167 -9.88 -10.61 -43.92
C LYS A 167 -10.86 -9.79 -44.75
N PHE A 168 -10.38 -9.26 -45.88
CA PHE A 168 -11.24 -8.73 -46.92
C PHE A 168 -12.08 -9.88 -47.45
N VAL A 169 -13.29 -10.03 -46.93
CA VAL A 169 -14.29 -10.93 -47.52
C VAL A 169 -14.77 -10.24 -48.78
N ASN A 170 -14.30 -10.73 -49.93
CA ASN A 170 -14.71 -10.25 -51.23
C ASN A 170 -16.24 -10.44 -51.39
N PRO A 171 -17.04 -9.37 -51.56
CA PRO A 171 -18.50 -9.44 -51.53
C PRO A 171 -19.11 -10.30 -52.66
N LYS A 172 -18.33 -10.68 -53.68
CA LYS A 172 -18.80 -11.47 -54.83
C LYS A 172 -19.06 -12.96 -54.55
N LEU A 173 -18.84 -13.47 -53.33
CA LEU A 173 -19.08 -14.88 -52.99
C LEU A 173 -20.42 -15.16 -52.27
N LYS A 174 -21.17 -14.13 -51.86
CA LYS A 174 -22.48 -14.32 -51.21
C LYS A 174 -23.63 -14.61 -52.17
N GLU A 175 -23.55 -14.20 -53.44
CA GLU A 175 -24.64 -14.43 -54.40
C GLU A 175 -24.69 -15.85 -54.95
N LYS A 176 -23.59 -16.62 -54.90
CA LYS A 176 -23.57 -17.97 -55.51
C LYS A 176 -24.23 -19.07 -54.66
N TYR A 177 -24.63 -18.78 -53.42
CA TYR A 177 -25.23 -19.75 -52.51
C TYR A 177 -26.65 -19.38 -52.03
N SER A 178 -27.23 -18.29 -52.53
CA SER A 178 -28.62 -17.93 -52.19
C SER A 178 -29.68 -18.52 -53.13
N ASP A 179 -29.28 -19.12 -54.26
CA ASP A 179 -30.22 -19.65 -55.28
C ASP A 179 -30.30 -21.20 -55.30
N LYS A 180 -30.15 -21.85 -54.14
CA LYS A 180 -30.58 -23.24 -53.96
C LYS A 180 -31.37 -23.39 -52.67
N LYS A 181 -32.60 -22.87 -52.68
CA LYS A 181 -33.70 -23.35 -51.84
C LYS A 181 -34.97 -23.39 -52.68
#